data_AF-A0A8T7FKL4-F1
#
_entry.id   AF-A0A8T7FKL4-F1
#
_cell.length_a   1.000
_cell.length_b   1.000
_cell.length_c   1.000
_cell.angle_alpha   90.00
_cell.angle_beta   90.00
_cell.angle_gamma   90.00
#
_symmetry.space_group_name_H-M   'P 1'
#
loop_
_entity.id
_entity.type
_entity.pdbx_description
1 polymer ?
#
loop_
_entity_poly.entity_id
_entity_poly.type
_entity_poly.pdbx_seq_one_letter_code
_entity_poly.pdbx_strand_id
1 'polypeptide(L)'
;LVGCQRAILVDALETGQGPEGSVRVFPLEALPNPSAGHSTAVHDTSLTTALEMGRKMGLDLPASVTVVAVEARNVYDFSEELSPPVAAAVPIAARAVLDELKRAV
;
A
#
# COMPACT_ATOMS: atom_id res chain seq x y z
N LEU A 1 -4.89 11.15 -7.68
CA LEU A 1 -5.24 9.94 -8.48
C LEU A 1 -6.07 10.27 -9.72
N VAL A 2 -6.82 11.39 -9.74
CA VAL A 2 -7.59 11.79 -10.93
C VAL A 2 -6.66 11.99 -12.14
N GLY A 3 -7.06 11.46 -13.31
CA GLY A 3 -6.31 11.51 -14.57
C GLY A 3 -5.22 10.43 -14.71
N CYS A 4 -5.07 9.53 -13.72
CA CYS A 4 -4.17 8.39 -13.81
C CYS A 4 -4.91 7.14 -14.28
N GLN A 5 -4.38 6.43 -15.29
CA GLN A 5 -4.96 5.16 -15.75
C GLN A 5 -4.71 4.01 -14.76
N ARG A 6 -3.55 4.01 -14.11
CA ARG A 6 -3.11 3.03 -13.10
C ARG A 6 -2.43 3.74 -11.94
N ALA A 7 -2.50 3.15 -10.75
CA ALA A 7 -1.76 3.61 -9.58
C ALA A 7 -1.09 2.45 -8.85
N ILE A 8 0.10 2.69 -8.33
CA ILE A 8 0.82 1.78 -7.45
C ILE A 8 1.01 2.51 -6.12
N LEU A 9 0.39 1.99 -5.07
CA LEU A 9 0.51 2.50 -3.70
C LEU A 9 1.64 1.74 -3.00
N VAL A 10 2.53 2.45 -2.32
CA VAL A 10 3.60 1.86 -1.51
C VAL A 10 3.39 2.31 -0.08
N ASP A 11 3.22 1.38 0.85
CA ASP A 11 2.98 1.71 2.26
C ASP A 11 3.48 0.62 3.21
N ALA A 12 3.60 0.95 4.50
CA ALA A 12 3.85 0.00 5.57
C ALA A 12 2.53 -0.60 6.09
N LEU A 13 2.52 -1.89 6.41
CA LEU A 13 1.38 -2.56 7.03
C LEU A 13 1.83 -3.33 8.28
N GLU A 14 0.99 -3.32 9.32
CA GLU A 14 1.14 -4.16 10.50
C GLU A 14 0.03 -5.20 10.49
N THR A 15 0.28 -6.36 9.86
CA THR A 15 -0.72 -7.43 9.76
C THR A 15 -0.47 -8.56 10.74
N GLY A 16 0.76 -8.70 11.23
CA GLY A 16 1.20 -9.83 12.05
C GLY A 16 1.23 -11.17 11.30
N GLN A 17 0.91 -11.19 10.00
CA GLN A 17 0.85 -12.40 9.16
C GLN A 17 2.20 -12.76 8.53
N GLY A 18 3.26 -11.97 8.80
CA GLY A 18 4.59 -12.20 8.26
C GLY A 18 5.72 -11.67 9.16
N PRO A 19 6.98 -12.01 8.84
CA PRO A 19 8.12 -11.37 9.47
C PRO A 19 8.22 -9.90 9.05
N GLU A 20 8.77 -9.06 9.94
CA GLU A 20 9.06 -7.66 9.65
C GLU A 20 9.99 -7.53 8.42
N GLY A 21 9.74 -6.52 7.58
CA GLY A 21 10.44 -6.33 6.31
C GLY A 21 9.90 -7.18 5.14
N SER A 22 8.88 -8.01 5.36
CA SER A 22 8.25 -8.75 4.26
C SER A 22 7.57 -7.81 3.28
N VAL A 23 7.86 -7.96 1.99
CA VAL A 23 7.20 -7.20 0.93
C VAL A 23 6.08 -8.06 0.31
N ARG A 24 4.87 -7.51 0.19
CA ARG A 24 3.74 -8.14 -0.48
C ARG A 24 3.19 -7.23 -1.57
N VAL A 25 2.79 -7.82 -2.68
CA VAL A 25 2.16 -7.12 -3.81
C VAL A 25 0.79 -7.73 -4.05
N PHE A 26 -0.25 -6.91 -4.01
CA PHE A 26 -1.63 -7.35 -4.17
C PHE A 26 -2.54 -6.20 -4.64
N PRO A 27 -3.69 -6.49 -5.26
CA PRO A 27 -4.64 -5.44 -5.64
C PRO A 27 -5.28 -4.81 -4.41
N LEU A 28 -5.62 -3.52 -4.46
CA LEU A 28 -6.19 -2.77 -3.32
C LEU A 28 -7.41 -3.47 -2.71
N GLU A 29 -8.21 -4.17 -3.52
CA GLU A 29 -9.39 -4.92 -3.11
C GLU A 29 -9.07 -6.14 -2.25
N ALA A 30 -7.83 -6.62 -2.27
CA ALA A 30 -7.36 -7.75 -1.46
C ALA A 30 -6.72 -7.33 -0.12
N LEU A 31 -6.82 -6.05 0.26
CA LEU A 31 -6.34 -5.57 1.56
C LEU A 31 -6.99 -6.38 2.71
N PRO A 32 -6.19 -7.09 3.53
CA PRO A 32 -6.70 -7.88 4.64
C PRO A 32 -7.14 -6.94 5.76
N ASN A 33 -8.45 -6.74 5.89
CA ASN A 33 -9.09 -5.92 6.92
C ASN A 33 -8.66 -4.44 6.92
N PRO A 34 -9.47 -3.54 6.33
CA PRO A 34 -9.24 -2.08 6.37
C PRO A 34 -9.23 -1.48 7.79
N SER A 35 -9.54 -2.26 8.82
CA SER A 35 -9.72 -1.86 10.22
C SER A 35 -8.88 -2.64 11.24
N ALA A 36 -8.09 -3.65 10.83
CA ALA A 36 -7.29 -4.45 11.76
C ALA A 36 -5.83 -3.99 11.74
N GLY A 37 -5.48 -3.08 12.63
CA GLY A 37 -4.14 -2.54 12.79
C GLY A 37 -4.23 -1.09 13.24
N HIS A 38 -4.12 -0.87 14.56
CA HIS A 38 -4.51 0.35 15.27
C HIS A 38 -3.60 1.57 15.03
N SER A 39 -3.01 1.75 13.84
CA SER A 39 -2.35 3.02 13.49
C SER A 39 -2.17 3.35 12.00
N THR A 40 -2.62 2.52 11.05
CA THR A 40 -2.52 2.83 9.60
C THR A 40 -3.83 2.64 8.81
N ALA A 41 -4.83 2.01 9.43
CA ALA A 41 -6.16 1.71 8.89
C ALA A 41 -7.04 2.93 8.50
N VAL A 42 -6.67 4.15 8.91
CA VAL A 42 -7.45 5.37 8.63
C VAL A 42 -7.27 5.84 7.18
N HIS A 43 -6.14 5.53 6.53
CA HIS A 43 -5.89 5.96 5.15
C HIS A 43 -6.51 5.02 4.10
N ASP A 44 -6.56 3.71 4.35
CA ASP A 44 -6.98 2.75 3.31
C ASP A 44 -8.49 2.57 3.19
N THR A 45 -9.21 2.48 4.32
CA THR A 45 -10.69 2.53 4.29
C THR A 45 -11.16 3.85 3.70
N SER A 46 -10.49 4.95 4.04
CA SER A 46 -10.82 6.26 3.49
C SER A 46 -10.43 6.36 2.01
N LEU A 47 -9.35 5.72 1.57
CA LEU A 47 -8.93 5.67 0.17
C LEU A 47 -9.91 4.86 -0.70
N THR A 48 -10.31 3.66 -0.27
CA THR A 48 -11.30 2.86 -1.01
C THR A 48 -12.63 3.61 -1.12
N THR A 49 -13.10 4.17 0.00
CA THR A 49 -14.31 5.01 0.03
C THR A 49 -14.18 6.25 -0.87
N ALA A 50 -13.03 6.93 -0.86
CA ALA A 50 -12.78 8.10 -1.70
C ALA A 50 -12.72 7.75 -3.19
N LEU A 51 -12.13 6.62 -3.56
CA LEU A 51 -12.11 6.12 -4.94
C LEU A 51 -13.51 5.78 -5.41
N GLU A 52 -14.32 5.10 -4.59
CA GLU A 52 -15.71 4.81 -4.91
C GLU A 52 -16.55 6.08 -5.07
N MET A 53 -16.41 7.04 -4.15
CA MET A 53 -17.14 8.31 -4.21
C MET A 53 -16.73 9.12 -5.45
N GLY A 54 -15.44 9.24 -5.72
CA GLY A 54 -14.94 9.94 -6.90
C GLY A 54 -15.42 9.31 -8.21
N ARG A 55 -15.48 7.98 -8.29
CA ARG A 55 -16.05 7.26 -9.44
C ARG A 55 -17.53 7.60 -9.62
N LYS A 56 -18.31 7.63 -8.53
CA LYS A 56 -19.74 8.05 -8.56
C LYS A 56 -19.92 9.51 -8.99
N MET A 57 -18.93 10.36 -8.74
CA MET A 57 -18.91 11.76 -9.17
C MET A 57 -18.43 11.95 -10.63
N GLY A 58 -18.13 10.86 -11.34
CA GLY A 58 -17.65 10.91 -12.74
C GLY A 58 -16.20 11.35 -12.88
N LEU A 59 -15.40 11.26 -11.82
CA LEU A 59 -13.96 11.53 -11.89
C LEU A 59 -13.24 10.40 -12.63
N ASP A 60 -12.34 10.77 -13.52
CA ASP A 60 -11.43 9.85 -14.20
C ASP A 60 -10.38 9.34 -13.19
N LEU A 61 -10.61 8.15 -12.63
CA LEU A 61 -9.80 7.53 -11.58
C LEU A 61 -9.20 6.21 -12.09
N PRO A 62 -8.09 5.73 -11.48
CA PRO A 62 -7.44 4.50 -11.89
C PRO A 62 -8.40 3.32 -11.93
N ALA A 63 -8.35 2.55 -13.02
CA ALA A 63 -9.14 1.33 -13.16
C ALA A 63 -8.63 0.23 -12.20
N SER A 64 -7.33 0.23 -11.91
CA SER A 64 -6.70 -0.65 -10.94
C SER A 64 -5.71 0.10 -10.07
N VAL A 65 -5.65 -0.30 -8.79
CA VAL A 65 -4.66 0.16 -7.82
C VAL A 65 -3.95 -1.07 -7.28
N THR A 66 -2.63 -1.13 -7.45
CA THR A 66 -1.79 -2.18 -6.87
C THR A 66 -1.11 -1.65 -5.62
N VAL A 67 -1.09 -2.46 -4.56
CA VAL A 67 -0.42 -2.13 -3.30
C VAL A 67 0.88 -2.92 -3.21
N VAL A 68 1.98 -2.23 -2.90
CA VAL A 68 3.27 -2.78 -2.51
C VAL A 68 3.45 -2.47 -1.03
N ALA A 69 3.14 -3.45 -0.18
CA ALA A 69 3.16 -3.29 1.26
C ALA A 69 4.44 -3.85 1.88
N VAL A 70 5.00 -3.15 2.87
CA VAL A 70 6.11 -3.62 3.70
C VAL A 70 5.61 -3.91 5.11
N GLU A 71 5.82 -5.13 5.62
CA GLU A 71 5.43 -5.50 6.98
C GLU A 71 6.29 -4.75 8.02
N ALA A 72 5.66 -3.97 8.89
CA ALA A 72 6.30 -3.28 10.01
C ALA A 72 5.75 -3.82 11.34
N ARG A 73 6.51 -3.67 12.44
CA ARG A 73 6.09 -4.12 13.78
C ARG A 73 6.10 -3.01 14.84
N ASN A 74 6.98 -2.03 14.71
CA ASN A 74 7.09 -0.95 15.67
C ASN A 74 6.83 0.39 14.98
N VAL A 75 5.55 0.71 14.80
CA VAL A 75 5.08 1.98 14.20
C VAL A 75 4.65 3.00 15.26
N TYR A 76 4.77 2.65 16.54
CA TYR A 76 4.34 3.49 17.68
C TYR A 76 5.49 4.30 18.28
N ASP A 77 6.73 3.82 18.13
CA ASP A 77 7.91 4.58 18.50
C ASP A 77 8.18 5.64 17.43
N PHE A 78 8.14 6.92 17.83
CA PHE A 78 8.45 8.01 16.94
C PHE A 78 9.95 8.00 16.61
N SER A 79 10.26 7.76 15.34
CA SER A 79 11.62 7.76 14.80
C SER A 79 11.59 8.13 13.32
N GLU A 80 12.68 8.71 12.83
CA GLU A 80 12.94 8.90 11.40
C GLU A 80 13.74 7.74 10.79
N GLU A 81 14.25 6.84 11.64
CA GLU A 81 15.03 5.68 11.23
C GLU A 81 14.14 4.46 11.00
N LEU A 82 14.38 3.78 9.87
CA LEU A 82 13.77 2.48 9.59
C LEU A 82 14.41 1.40 10.45
N SER A 83 13.62 0.44 10.91
CA SER A 83 14.18 -0.78 11.51
C SER A 83 15.07 -1.52 10.50
N PRO A 84 16.12 -2.23 10.94
CA PRO A 84 17.01 -2.94 10.01
C PRO A 84 16.28 -3.86 9.01
N PRO A 85 15.22 -4.61 9.40
CA PRO A 85 14.44 -5.41 8.44
C PRO A 85 13.69 -4.56 7.41
N VAL A 86 13.08 -3.44 7.81
CA VAL A 86 12.36 -2.54 6.89
C VAL A 86 13.32 -1.81 5.95
N ALA A 87 14.47 -1.37 6.45
CA ALA A 87 15.52 -0.77 5.63
C ALA A 87 16.01 -1.73 4.53
N ALA A 88 16.18 -3.02 4.86
CA ALA A 88 16.54 -4.06 3.90
C ALA A 88 15.42 -4.35 2.88
N ALA A 89 14.16 -4.06 3.23
CA ALA A 89 13.01 -4.25 2.35
C ALA A 89 12.85 -3.16 1.29
N VAL A 90 13.37 -1.94 1.52
CA VAL A 90 13.26 -0.81 0.58
C VAL A 90 13.70 -1.16 -0.85
N PRO A 91 14.91 -1.73 -1.10
CA PRO A 91 15.30 -2.10 -2.46
C PRO A 91 14.41 -3.19 -3.08
N ILE A 92 13.82 -4.06 -2.26
CA ILE A 92 12.90 -5.12 -2.70
C ILE A 92 11.56 -4.51 -3.11
N ALA A 93 11.01 -3.59 -2.31
CA ALA A 93 9.79 -2.85 -2.63
C ALA A 93 9.98 -2.00 -3.88
N ALA A 94 11.12 -1.31 -4.01
CA ALA A 94 11.44 -0.54 -5.22
C ALA A 94 11.51 -1.43 -6.47
N ARG A 95 12.09 -2.63 -6.36
CA ARG A 95 12.08 -3.61 -7.45
C ARG A 95 10.67 -4.03 -7.82
N ALA A 96 9.82 -4.33 -6.83
CA ALA A 96 8.43 -4.72 -7.06
C ALA A 96 7.64 -3.62 -7.80
N VAL A 97 7.83 -2.35 -7.42
CA VAL A 97 7.22 -1.21 -8.14
C VAL A 97 7.69 -1.14 -9.58
N LEU A 98 9.00 -1.26 -9.83
CA LEU A 98 9.56 -1.23 -11.18
C LEU A 98 9.06 -2.38 -12.04
N ASP A 99 8.89 -3.55 -11.46
CA ASP A 99 8.37 -4.72 -12.16
C ASP A 99 6.89 -4.53 -12.48
N GLU A 100 6.12 -3.91 -11.59
CA GLU A 100 4.70 -3.61 -11.82
C GLU A 100 4.47 -2.49 -12.85
N LEU A 101 5.38 -1.53 -12.93
CA LEU A 101 5.38 -0.51 -13.98
C LEU A 101 5.62 -1.11 -15.38
N LYS A 102 6.42 -2.17 -15.47
CA LYS A 102 6.74 -2.83 -16.74
C LYS A 102 5.63 -3.76 -17.24
N ARG A 103 4.68 -4.15 -16.39
CA ARG A 103 3.53 -4.94 -16.83
C ARG A 103 2.67 -4.08 -17.75
N ALA A 104 2.57 -4.50 -19.01
CA ALA A 104 1.69 -3.87 -19.99
C ALA A 104 0.22 -4.04 -19.58
N VAL A 105 -0.59 -3.04 -19.95
CA VAL A 105 -2.07 -3.07 -19.84
C VAL A 105 -2.64 -3.97 -20.92
#